data_AF-A0A8X8DLG8-F1
#
_entry.id   AF-A0A8X8DLG8-F1
#
_cell.length_a   1.000
_cell.length_b   1.000
_cell.length_c   1.000
_cell.angle_alpha   90.00
_cell.angle_beta   90.00
_cell.angle_gamma   90.00
#
_symmetry.space_group_name_H-M   'P 1'
#
loop_
_entity.id
_entity.type
_entity.pdbx_description
1 polymer ?
#
loop_
_entity_poly.entity_id
_entity_poly.type
_entity_poly.pdbx_seq_one_letter_code
_entity_poly.pdbx_strand_id
1 'polypeptide(L)'
;MHGSFPDLGIVRDDCIEMSWIESILYVYGFPRNKSLNMLLDRSSQSSINFKVKSDFVEEPMAEIVLKEIWERFSDENIEVPAMTFIPYGGKMNKISESSIPFPHRAGNLYKITHYTVAWSEEPASERHLAWIRRLYTVT
;
A
#
# COMPACT_ATOMS: atom_id res chain seq x y z
N MET A 1 -15.64 -13.57 0.88
CA MET A 1 -14.43 -14.09 1.55
C MET A 1 -14.51 -15.59 1.73
N HIS A 2 -15.40 -16.15 2.56
CA HIS A 2 -15.43 -17.59 2.82
C HIS A 2 -15.63 -18.50 1.57
N GLY A 3 -16.36 -18.02 0.56
CA GLY A 3 -16.53 -18.75 -0.71
C GLY A 3 -15.66 -18.28 -1.89
N SER A 4 -14.92 -17.18 -1.73
CA SER A 4 -14.21 -16.53 -2.85
C SER A 4 -12.70 -16.41 -2.63
N PHE A 5 -12.25 -16.47 -1.37
CA PHE A 5 -10.83 -16.45 -1.00
C PHE A 5 -10.62 -17.23 0.32
N PRO A 6 -10.79 -18.55 0.30
CA PRO A 6 -10.71 -19.39 1.50
C PRO A 6 -9.29 -19.46 2.08
N ASP A 7 -8.25 -19.30 1.26
CA ASP A 7 -6.84 -19.41 1.69
C ASP A 7 -6.44 -18.35 2.73
N LEU A 8 -7.16 -17.22 2.77
CA LEU A 8 -6.93 -16.17 3.77
C LEU A 8 -7.42 -16.58 5.18
N GLY A 9 -8.27 -17.60 5.30
CA GLY A 9 -8.65 -18.20 6.57
C GLY A 9 -9.50 -17.31 7.51
N ILE A 10 -10.04 -16.18 7.03
CA ILE A 10 -10.79 -15.23 7.87
C ILE A 10 -11.98 -15.89 8.56
N VAL A 11 -12.07 -15.68 9.87
CA VAL A 11 -13.22 -16.04 10.71
C VAL A 11 -14.01 -14.81 11.13
N ARG A 12 -15.20 -15.03 11.70
CA ARG A 12 -16.06 -13.93 12.18
C ARG A 12 -15.37 -13.06 13.23
N ASP A 13 -14.57 -13.68 14.09
CA ASP A 13 -13.91 -12.99 15.21
C ASP A 13 -12.78 -12.05 14.75
N ASP A 14 -12.28 -12.22 13.51
CA ASP A 14 -11.33 -11.28 12.89
C ASP A 14 -12.05 -10.01 12.37
N CYS A 15 -13.37 -10.07 12.20
CA CYS A 15 -14.16 -8.98 11.64
C CYS A 15 -14.67 -8.06 12.74
N ILE A 16 -14.46 -6.76 12.55
CA ILE A 16 -14.95 -5.72 13.47
C ILE A 16 -15.95 -4.84 12.72
N GLU A 17 -17.21 -4.87 13.15
CA GLU A 17 -18.22 -3.95 12.64
C GLU A 17 -18.06 -2.56 13.28
N MET A 18 -18.14 -1.53 12.44
CA MET A 18 -18.05 -0.13 12.84
C MET A 18 -18.70 0.75 11.78
N SER A 19 -19.00 2.00 12.11
CA SER A 19 -19.49 2.98 11.15
C SER A 19 -18.42 3.33 10.10
N TRP A 20 -18.84 3.90 8.97
CA TRP A 20 -17.91 4.31 7.91
C TRP A 20 -16.85 5.30 8.42
N ILE A 21 -17.20 6.23 9.31
CA ILE A 21 -16.24 7.22 9.80
C ILE A 21 -15.22 6.62 10.79
N GLU A 22 -15.63 5.63 11.58
CA GLU A 22 -14.73 4.89 12.47
C GLU A 22 -13.76 4.03 11.66
N SER A 23 -14.18 3.48 10.53
CA SER A 23 -13.30 2.67 9.66
C SER A 23 -12.18 3.50 9.05
N ILE A 24 -12.39 4.80 8.81
CA ILE A 24 -11.32 5.71 8.39
C ILE A 24 -10.22 5.75 9.46
N LEU A 25 -10.59 6.00 10.73
CA LEU A 25 -9.61 6.02 11.83
C LEU A 25 -8.90 4.67 11.99
N TYR A 26 -9.64 3.57 11.87
CA TYR A 26 -9.08 2.21 11.95
C TYR A 26 -8.05 1.94 10.85
N VAL A 27 -8.35 2.28 9.59
CA VAL A 27 -7.44 2.07 8.45
C VAL A 27 -6.15 2.90 8.58
N TYR A 28 -6.22 4.08 9.19
CA TYR A 28 -5.04 4.92 9.47
C TYR A 28 -4.31 4.52 10.77
N GLY A 29 -4.67 3.41 11.41
CA GLY A 29 -4.00 2.87 12.58
C GLY A 29 -4.29 3.60 13.88
N PHE A 30 -5.33 4.44 13.93
CA PHE A 30 -5.73 5.09 15.18
C PHE A 30 -6.40 4.08 16.13
N PRO A 31 -6.18 4.20 17.46
CA PRO A 31 -6.89 3.38 18.43
C PRO A 31 -8.42 3.57 18.33
N ARG A 32 -9.16 2.48 18.46
CA ARG A 32 -10.63 2.43 18.29
C ARG A 32 -11.41 3.44 19.14
N ASN A 33 -10.90 3.79 20.31
CA ASN A 33 -11.59 4.66 21.28
C ASN A 33 -11.17 6.14 21.15
N LYS A 34 -10.52 6.53 20.05
CA LYS A 34 -10.17 7.93 19.82
C LYS A 34 -11.39 8.73 19.39
N SER A 35 -11.40 9.99 19.79
CA SER A 35 -12.42 10.95 19.35
C SER A 35 -12.30 11.21 17.85
N LEU A 36 -13.44 11.27 17.16
CA LEU A 36 -13.52 11.68 15.75
C LEU A 36 -12.94 13.08 15.51
N ASN A 37 -12.83 13.91 16.56
CA ASN A 37 -12.19 15.23 16.48
C ASN A 37 -10.72 15.16 16.04
N MET A 38 -10.06 14.00 16.12
CA MET A 38 -8.73 13.81 15.54
C MET A 38 -8.69 14.03 14.02
N LEU A 39 -9.79 13.79 13.31
CA LEU A 39 -9.88 14.09 11.87
C LEU A 39 -9.83 15.60 11.56
N LEU A 40 -10.04 16.45 12.57
CA LEU A 40 -9.97 17.90 12.47
C LEU A 40 -8.58 18.43 12.83
N ASP A 41 -7.73 17.60 13.44
CA ASP A 41 -6.39 17.98 13.84
C ASP A 41 -5.44 18.02 12.65
N ARG A 42 -4.76 19.16 12.46
CA ARG A 42 -3.79 19.41 11.39
C ARG A 42 -2.35 19.52 11.91
N SER A 43 -2.13 19.30 13.21
CA SER A 43 -0.83 19.44 13.87
C SER A 43 0.15 18.31 13.56
N SER A 44 -0.31 17.21 12.96
CA SER A 44 0.50 16.04 12.61
C SER A 44 1.33 16.25 11.35
N GLN A 45 2.36 17.10 11.43
CA GLN A 45 3.46 17.10 10.46
C GLN A 45 4.70 16.51 11.09
N SER A 46 4.71 15.19 11.28
CA SER A 46 5.98 14.47 11.34
C SER A 46 6.65 14.64 9.98
N SER A 47 7.68 15.48 9.89
CA SER A 47 8.49 15.67 8.68
C SER A 47 9.35 14.42 8.47
N ILE A 48 8.71 13.37 7.97
CA ILE A 48 9.37 12.12 7.62
C ILE A 48 9.78 12.25 6.15
N ASN A 49 11.07 12.10 5.87
CA ASN A 49 11.53 11.97 4.50
C ASN A 49 11.10 10.60 3.97
N PHE A 50 10.61 10.53 2.74
CA PHE A 50 10.21 9.25 2.16
C PHE A 50 10.40 9.26 0.64
N LYS A 51 10.51 8.07 0.07
CA LYS A 51 10.46 7.86 -1.38
C LYS A 51 9.36 6.88 -1.72
N VAL A 52 8.53 7.27 -2.69
CA VAL A 52 7.45 6.43 -3.24
C VAL A 52 7.63 6.23 -4.73
N LYS A 53 7.25 5.03 -5.18
CA LYS A 53 7.06 4.65 -6.59
C LYS A 53 5.77 3.84 -6.69
N SER A 54 5.13 3.79 -7.84
CA SER A 54 3.92 3.02 -8.05
C SER A 54 3.83 2.46 -9.45
N ASP A 55 3.19 1.31 -9.58
CA ASP A 55 2.87 0.66 -10.86
C ASP A 55 1.44 0.15 -10.87
N PHE A 56 0.98 -0.19 -12.06
CA PHE A 56 -0.28 -0.87 -12.29
C PHE A 56 0.00 -2.21 -12.93
N VAL A 57 -0.61 -3.26 -12.38
CA VAL A 57 -0.40 -4.63 -12.84
C VAL A 57 -1.59 -5.09 -13.65
N GLU A 58 -1.33 -5.58 -14.86
CA GLU A 58 -2.36 -6.07 -15.79
C GLU A 58 -2.46 -7.61 -15.81
N GLU A 59 -1.38 -8.30 -15.46
CA GLU A 59 -1.33 -9.77 -15.36
C GLU A 59 -0.75 -10.20 -14.00
N PRO A 60 -1.20 -11.31 -13.40
CA PRO A 60 -0.69 -11.74 -12.10
C PRO A 60 0.83 -11.94 -12.11
N MET A 61 1.52 -11.37 -11.12
CA MET A 61 2.97 -11.56 -10.97
C MET A 61 3.29 -13.04 -10.74
N ALA A 62 4.36 -13.53 -11.38
CA ALA A 62 4.86 -14.87 -11.16
C ALA A 62 5.35 -15.06 -9.71
N GLU A 63 5.18 -16.25 -9.15
CA GLU A 63 5.59 -16.56 -7.76
C GLU A 63 7.10 -16.29 -7.52
N ILE A 64 7.94 -16.50 -8.54
CA ILE A 64 9.37 -16.21 -8.46
C ILE A 64 9.66 -14.72 -8.21
N VAL A 65 8.85 -13.83 -8.79
CA VAL A 65 8.97 -12.38 -8.57
C VAL A 65 8.57 -12.03 -7.14
N LEU A 66 7.52 -12.65 -6.60
CA LEU A 66 7.11 -12.47 -5.21
C LEU A 66 8.21 -12.92 -4.22
N LYS A 67 8.91 -14.03 -4.52
CA LYS A 67 10.06 -14.50 -3.74
C LYS A 67 11.22 -13.50 -3.78
N GLU A 68 11.55 -12.96 -4.95
CA GLU A 68 12.60 -11.95 -5.07
C GLU A 68 12.24 -10.65 -4.34
N ILE A 69 10.98 -10.21 -4.40
CA ILE A 69 10.49 -9.07 -3.61
C ILE A 69 10.67 -9.37 -2.11
N TRP A 70 10.28 -10.56 -1.65
CA TRP A 70 10.40 -10.98 -0.26
C TRP A 70 11.85 -10.96 0.24
N GLU A 71 12.79 -11.47 -0.56
CA GLU A 71 14.22 -11.42 -0.27
C GLU A 71 14.72 -9.98 -0.10
N ARG A 72 14.27 -9.05 -0.95
CA ARG A 72 14.64 -7.62 -0.86
C ARG A 72 14.06 -6.92 0.37
N PHE A 73 12.87 -7.34 0.82
CA PHE A 73 12.26 -6.87 2.06
C PHE A 73 12.98 -7.40 3.31
N SER A 74 13.78 -8.46 3.17
CA SER A 74 14.57 -9.03 4.27
C SER A 74 15.89 -8.28 4.52
N ASP A 75 16.17 -7.19 3.78
CA ASP A 75 17.33 -6.33 4.00
C ASP A 75 17.16 -5.50 5.29
N GLU A 76 17.79 -5.94 6.38
CA GLU A 76 17.75 -5.30 7.69
C GLU A 76 18.31 -3.86 7.71
N ASN A 77 19.00 -3.45 6.63
CA ASN A 77 19.48 -2.07 6.49
C ASN A 77 18.40 -1.09 6.02
N ILE A 78 17.17 -1.55 5.77
CA ILE A 78 16.04 -0.71 5.39
C ILE A 78 15.03 -0.77 6.53
N GLU A 79 14.87 0.33 7.25
CA GLU A 79 14.18 0.26 8.54
C GLU A 79 12.64 0.23 8.39
N VAL A 80 12.08 0.82 7.33
CA VAL A 80 10.63 0.84 7.09
C VAL A 80 10.29 0.67 5.59
N PRO A 81 10.60 -0.50 5.00
CA PRO A 81 10.13 -0.83 3.67
C PRO A 81 8.64 -1.18 3.74
N ALA A 82 7.86 -0.67 2.78
CA ALA A 82 6.46 -1.04 2.65
C ALA A 82 6.08 -1.20 1.18
N MET A 83 5.20 -2.16 0.91
CA MET A 83 4.57 -2.36 -0.39
C MET A 83 3.08 -2.59 -0.17
N THR A 84 2.25 -1.82 -0.88
CA THR A 84 0.79 -1.91 -0.76
C THR A 84 0.18 -2.29 -2.09
N PHE A 85 -0.68 -3.30 -2.06
CA PHE A 85 -1.45 -3.78 -3.20
C PHE A 85 -2.89 -3.28 -3.06
N ILE A 86 -3.33 -2.43 -3.99
CA ILE A 86 -4.66 -1.83 -3.99
C ILE A 86 -5.46 -2.49 -5.10
N PRO A 87 -6.46 -3.34 -4.80
CA PRO A 87 -7.21 -4.07 -5.82
C PRO A 87 -8.00 -3.11 -6.72
N TYR A 88 -7.92 -3.35 -8.02
CA TYR A 88 -8.73 -2.69 -9.05
C TYR A 88 -9.87 -3.63 -9.48
N GLY A 89 -10.65 -3.23 -10.49
CA GLY A 89 -11.88 -3.92 -10.88
C GLY A 89 -13.14 -3.18 -10.43
N GLY A 90 -14.25 -3.93 -10.29
CA GLY A 90 -15.52 -3.39 -9.80
C GLY A 90 -15.99 -2.17 -10.58
N LYS A 91 -16.15 -1.03 -9.89
CA LYS A 91 -16.57 0.23 -10.53
C LYS A 91 -15.50 0.81 -11.46
N MET A 92 -14.20 0.58 -11.20
CA MET A 92 -13.11 1.12 -12.01
C MET A 92 -13.11 0.59 -13.45
N ASN A 93 -13.52 -0.67 -13.65
CA ASN A 93 -13.62 -1.27 -14.99
C ASN A 93 -14.82 -0.75 -15.81
N LYS A 94 -15.75 -0.03 -15.19
CA LYS A 94 -16.95 0.49 -15.86
C LYS A 94 -16.79 1.93 -16.36
N ILE A 95 -15.65 2.55 -16.09
CA ILE A 95 -15.35 3.94 -16.44
C ILE A 95 -14.40 3.93 -17.64
N SER A 96 -14.72 4.69 -18.70
CA SER A 96 -13.82 4.83 -19.86
C SER A 96 -12.49 5.48 -19.45
N GLU A 97 -11.37 5.00 -19.99
CA GLU A 97 -10.03 5.57 -19.76
C GLU A 97 -9.93 7.04 -20.19
N SER A 98 -10.70 7.42 -21.21
CA SER A 98 -10.75 8.79 -21.74
C SER A 98 -11.77 9.69 -21.04
N SER A 99 -12.53 9.18 -20.06
CA SER A 99 -13.58 9.97 -19.40
C SER A 99 -13.04 11.14 -18.58
N ILE A 100 -11.85 10.97 -17.99
CA ILE A 100 -11.08 11.98 -17.24
C ILE A 100 -9.58 11.70 -17.39
N PRO A 101 -8.67 12.62 -17.00
CA PRO A 101 -7.22 12.44 -17.17
C PRO A 101 -6.59 11.24 -16.44
N PHE A 102 -7.29 10.58 -15.51
CA PHE A 102 -6.81 9.36 -14.85
C PHE A 102 -7.21 8.12 -15.68
N PRO A 103 -6.25 7.48 -16.38
CA PRO A 103 -6.56 6.52 -17.43
C PRO A 103 -6.60 5.06 -16.94
N HIS A 104 -6.07 4.76 -15.74
CA HIS A 104 -5.95 3.38 -15.27
C HIS A 104 -7.32 2.82 -14.86
N ARG A 105 -8.00 2.13 -15.80
CA ARG A 105 -9.34 1.57 -15.66
C ARG A 105 -9.32 0.06 -15.89
N ALA A 106 -10.18 -0.44 -16.79
CA ALA A 106 -10.22 -1.85 -17.17
C ALA A 106 -8.84 -2.34 -17.64
N GLY A 107 -8.53 -3.61 -17.44
CA GLY A 107 -7.21 -4.19 -17.71
C GLY A 107 -6.28 -4.19 -16.49
N ASN A 108 -6.39 -3.19 -15.60
CA ASN A 108 -5.57 -3.12 -14.38
C ASN A 108 -6.18 -4.02 -13.28
N LEU A 109 -5.42 -5.00 -12.78
CA LEU A 109 -5.81 -5.90 -11.70
C LEU A 109 -5.64 -5.24 -10.33
N TYR A 110 -4.54 -4.53 -10.12
CA TYR A 110 -4.25 -3.78 -8.90
C TYR A 110 -3.18 -2.72 -9.13
N LYS A 111 -3.16 -1.70 -8.27
CA LYS A 111 -2.06 -0.74 -8.17
C LYS A 111 -1.11 -1.18 -7.07
N ILE A 112 0.18 -1.20 -7.37
CA ILE A 112 1.23 -1.36 -6.38
C ILE A 112 1.74 0.02 -5.97
N THR A 113 1.95 0.22 -4.67
CA THR A 113 2.71 1.36 -4.15
C THR A 113 3.92 0.83 -3.37
N HIS A 114 5.12 1.17 -3.84
CA HIS A 114 6.38 0.94 -3.15
C HIS A 114 6.71 2.16 -2.32
N TYR A 115 7.06 1.94 -1.07
CA TYR A 115 7.33 3.01 -0.13
C TYR A 115 8.55 2.66 0.71
N THR A 116 9.39 3.67 0.96
CA THR A 116 10.43 3.60 1.98
C THR A 116 10.46 4.91 2.73
N VAL A 117 10.53 4.82 4.06
CA VAL A 117 10.89 5.96 4.91
C VAL A 117 12.41 6.16 4.85
N ALA A 118 12.85 7.41 4.91
CA ALA A 118 14.23 7.79 5.14
C ALA A 118 14.35 8.49 6.50
N TRP A 119 15.40 8.14 7.25
CA TRP A 119 15.83 8.85 8.46
C TRP A 119 16.77 10.01 8.11
N SER A 120 16.93 10.90 9.09
CA SER A 120 17.37 12.29 8.97
C SER A 120 18.87 12.55 8.75
N GLU A 121 19.68 11.57 8.33
CA GLU A 121 21.13 11.78 8.12
C GLU A 121 21.68 11.08 6.87
N GLU A 122 22.56 11.76 6.13
CA GLU A 122 23.44 11.15 5.12
C GLU A 122 24.42 10.18 5.83
N PRO A 123 24.70 8.97 5.31
CA PRO A 123 24.42 8.43 3.97
C PRO A 123 23.16 7.53 3.88
N ALA A 124 22.25 7.57 4.87
CA ALA A 124 21.07 6.71 4.87
C ALA A 124 20.16 6.99 3.66
N SER A 125 20.08 8.25 3.21
CA SER A 125 19.30 8.67 2.04
C SER A 125 19.65 7.89 0.76
N GLU A 126 20.93 7.74 0.41
CA GLU A 126 21.36 7.06 -0.81
C GLU A 126 21.04 5.57 -0.81
N ARG A 127 21.22 4.90 0.33
CA ARG A 127 20.92 3.48 0.51
C ARG A 127 19.45 3.18 0.26
N HIS A 128 18.54 3.96 0.85
CA HIS A 128 17.10 3.82 0.68
C HIS A 128 16.64 4.10 -0.75
N LEU A 129 17.20 5.14 -1.38
CA LEU A 129 16.93 5.46 -2.78
C LEU A 129 17.42 4.35 -3.72
N ALA A 130 18.60 3.79 -3.46
CA ALA A 130 19.14 2.68 -4.24
C ALA A 130 18.29 1.42 -4.06
N TRP A 131 17.86 1.11 -2.83
CA TRP A 131 16.99 -0.02 -2.53
C TRP A 131 15.66 0.07 -3.26
N ILE A 132 14.93 1.19 -3.15
CA ILE A 132 13.62 1.32 -3.82
C ILE A 132 13.75 1.36 -5.35
N ARG A 133 14.87 1.90 -5.88
CA ARG A 133 15.16 1.83 -7.32
C ARG A 133 15.35 0.40 -7.77
N ARG A 134 16.11 -0.42 -7.01
CA ARG A 134 16.25 -1.83 -7.29
C ARG A 134 14.90 -2.53 -7.18
N LEU A 135 14.15 -2.38 -6.08
CA LEU A 135 12.84 -3.00 -5.89
C LEU A 135 11.92 -2.76 -7.10
N TYR A 136 11.91 -1.54 -7.62
CA TYR A 136 11.11 -1.16 -8.78
C TYR A 136 11.55 -1.81 -10.11
N THR A 137 12.74 -2.40 -10.22
CA THR A 137 13.17 -3.09 -11.45
C THR A 137 12.65 -4.52 -11.56
N VAL A 138 12.02 -5.06 -10.53
CA VAL A 138 11.51 -6.44 -10.51
C VAL A 138 10.00 -6.54 -10.43
N THR A 139 9.35 -5.41 -10.21
CA THR A 139 7.90 -5.21 -10.21
C THR A 139 7.50 -4.51 -11.49
#